data_AF-A0A2W7J5F5-F1
#
_entry.id   AF-A0A2W7J5F5-F1
#
_cell.length_a   1.000
_cell.length_b   1.000
_cell.length_c   1.000
_cell.angle_alpha   90.00
_cell.angle_beta   90.00
_cell.angle_gamma   90.00
#
_symmetry.space_group_name_H-M   'P 1'
#
loop_
_entity.id
_entity.type
_entity.pdbx_description
1 polymer ?
#
loop_
_entity_poly.entity_id
_entity_poly.type
_entity_poly.pdbx_seq_one_letter_code
_entity_poly.pdbx_strand_id
1 'polypeptide(L)'
;MLRCAVFTSQARAYSEGELDLMVGHARARNFAAGITGALLAAERRFIQVVEGEAEVLMGLRRRLEADTRHHGVVWLLDIEIVQRSFAEAPLALLSREALSAQDNSRLAAVLGLSGDAVPALRSIAVLEAMASPTRWLMSGTLRVVPRQPRAIETVEGLLLAAERILLRDGQAELTVEAAAREAGITHQAAYRYIAGTEGLLRAVVRRRQVLGLDRFLAALARDSYADMDALAHAVIGFMSDICHIGDDFPRPVRESLLNRHHEISYDMMRALGEATAATMLRCCMSETQMDTGLFVIGLAGIGAATKTLLLHDPSRAGTTTADAAMVGMFLGAIRGGPVYAKLHKN
;
A
#
# COMPACT_ATOMS: atom_id res chain seq x y z
N MET A 1 -12.28 9.82 28.55
CA MET A 1 -11.02 10.28 27.93
C MET A 1 -11.26 10.56 26.47
N LEU A 2 -10.90 11.76 26.02
CA LEU A 2 -11.15 12.23 24.66
C LEU A 2 -10.07 11.72 23.70
N ARG A 3 -10.50 11.19 22.55
CA ARG A 3 -9.63 10.59 21.53
C ARG A 3 -9.95 11.13 20.14
N CYS A 4 -8.94 11.13 19.28
CA CYS A 4 -9.08 11.30 17.84
C CYS A 4 -8.64 10.03 17.15
N ALA A 5 -9.50 9.48 16.30
CA ALA A 5 -9.17 8.36 15.47
C ALA A 5 -9.38 8.71 13.99
N VAL A 6 -8.48 8.24 13.15
CA VAL A 6 -8.55 8.40 11.70
C VAL A 6 -8.60 7.02 11.09
N PHE A 7 -9.54 6.79 10.20
CA PHE A 7 -9.65 5.51 9.49
C PHE A 7 -9.95 5.71 8.02
N THR A 8 -9.71 4.66 7.26
CA THR A 8 -10.09 4.57 5.85
C THR A 8 -10.85 3.28 5.58
N SER A 9 -11.61 3.27 4.49
CA SER A 9 -12.32 2.09 4.01
C SER A 9 -12.66 2.20 2.53
N GLN A 10 -12.91 1.05 1.90
CA GLN A 10 -13.39 0.98 0.52
C GLN A 10 -14.90 1.00 0.49
N ALA A 11 -15.47 2.01 -0.17
CA ALA A 11 -16.89 2.14 -0.37
C ALA A 11 -17.37 1.22 -1.51
N ARG A 12 -18.59 0.68 -1.36
CA ARG A 12 -19.33 0.18 -2.52
C ARG A 12 -19.67 1.33 -3.45
N ALA A 13 -20.01 1.02 -4.70
CA ALA A 13 -20.50 2.04 -5.62
C ALA A 13 -21.71 2.77 -5.00
N TYR A 14 -21.66 4.09 -5.01
CA TYR A 14 -22.72 4.97 -4.53
C TYR A 14 -22.89 6.13 -5.51
N SER A 15 -24.10 6.69 -5.56
CA SER A 15 -24.43 7.95 -6.21
C SER A 15 -24.20 9.12 -5.25
N GLU A 16 -24.15 10.35 -5.77
CA GLU A 16 -24.05 11.56 -4.94
C GLU A 16 -25.21 11.66 -3.94
N GLY A 17 -26.44 11.36 -4.38
CA GLY A 17 -27.61 11.36 -3.50
C GLY A 17 -27.53 10.31 -2.38
N GLU A 18 -26.94 9.14 -2.65
CA GLU A 18 -26.69 8.13 -1.60
C GLU A 18 -25.63 8.60 -0.61
N LEU A 19 -24.56 9.26 -1.08
CA LEU A 19 -23.53 9.83 -0.22
C LEU A 19 -24.12 10.89 0.71
N ASP A 20 -24.95 11.80 0.19
CA ASP A 20 -25.60 12.85 0.98
C ASP A 20 -26.51 12.25 2.06
N LEU A 21 -27.29 11.22 1.73
CA LEU A 21 -28.11 10.49 2.71
C LEU A 21 -27.25 9.80 3.76
N MET A 22 -26.13 9.18 3.38
CA MET A 22 -25.19 8.56 4.32
C MET A 22 -24.62 9.59 5.29
N VAL A 23 -24.17 10.74 4.78
CA VAL A 23 -23.61 11.84 5.57
C VAL A 23 -24.67 12.44 6.49
N GLY A 24 -25.89 12.64 6.00
CA GLY A 24 -27.01 13.13 6.81
C GLY A 24 -27.30 12.22 8.02
N HIS A 25 -27.40 10.92 7.79
CA HIS A 25 -27.57 9.94 8.88
C HIS A 25 -26.38 9.92 9.84
N ALA A 26 -25.16 10.00 9.32
CA ALA A 26 -23.95 10.01 10.14
C ALA A 26 -23.90 11.27 11.02
N ARG A 27 -24.20 12.45 10.47
CA ARG A 27 -24.27 13.71 11.23
C ARG A 27 -25.25 13.63 12.39
N ALA A 28 -26.48 13.16 12.15
CA ALA A 28 -27.50 13.05 13.19
C ALA A 28 -27.07 12.12 14.32
N ARG A 29 -26.51 10.95 13.99
CA ARG A 29 -26.01 9.99 14.98
C ARG A 29 -24.78 10.50 15.72
N ASN A 30 -23.85 11.13 15.01
CA ASN A 30 -22.64 11.68 15.60
C ASN A 30 -22.99 12.79 16.59
N PHE A 31 -23.90 13.68 16.22
CA PHE A 31 -24.41 14.72 17.11
C PHE A 31 -25.01 14.12 18.39
N ALA A 32 -25.90 13.13 18.27
CA ALA A 32 -26.52 12.48 19.43
C ALA A 32 -25.51 11.75 20.34
N ALA A 33 -24.39 11.29 19.78
CA ALA A 33 -23.34 10.59 20.51
C ALA A 33 -22.19 11.51 20.97
N GLY A 34 -22.23 12.80 20.66
CA GLY A 34 -21.12 13.73 20.96
C GLY A 34 -19.85 13.43 20.15
N ILE A 35 -19.98 12.86 18.96
CA ILE A 35 -18.87 12.60 18.03
C ILE A 35 -18.77 13.78 17.06
N THR A 36 -17.55 14.23 16.80
CA THR A 36 -17.24 15.24 15.77
C THR A 36 -16.22 14.70 14.79
N GLY A 37 -16.01 15.39 13.66
CA GLY A 37 -14.98 14.98 12.72
C GLY A 37 -15.23 15.42 11.28
N ALA A 38 -14.55 14.73 10.36
CA ALA A 38 -14.64 14.99 8.93
C ALA A 38 -14.63 13.68 8.14
N LEU A 39 -15.33 13.67 7.01
CA LEU A 39 -15.34 12.61 6.01
C LEU A 39 -14.85 13.21 4.70
N LEU A 40 -13.83 12.60 4.12
CA LEU A 40 -13.42 12.80 2.74
C LEU A 40 -13.87 11.59 1.94
N ALA A 41 -14.77 11.82 0.98
CA ALA A 41 -15.24 10.80 0.04
C ALA A 41 -14.54 11.01 -1.31
N ALA A 42 -13.80 10.00 -1.77
CA ALA A 42 -13.07 10.04 -3.03
C ALA A 42 -13.39 8.78 -3.84
N GLU A 43 -14.25 8.95 -4.86
CA GLU A 43 -14.71 7.91 -5.80
C GLU A 43 -15.31 6.65 -5.16
N ARG A 44 -14.47 5.75 -4.63
CA ARG A 44 -14.85 4.49 -3.98
C ARG A 44 -14.20 4.32 -2.62
N ARG A 45 -13.86 5.42 -1.95
CA ARG A 45 -13.23 5.39 -0.63
C ARG A 45 -13.72 6.46 0.29
N PHE A 46 -13.67 6.11 1.56
CA PHE A 46 -13.90 7.00 2.67
C PHE A 46 -12.62 7.12 3.49
N ILE A 47 -12.25 8.35 3.83
CA ILE A 47 -11.30 8.66 4.89
C ILE A 47 -12.07 9.46 5.90
N GLN A 48 -12.07 9.03 7.16
CA GLN A 48 -12.86 9.69 8.18
C GLN A 48 -12.02 9.93 9.43
N VAL A 49 -12.04 11.17 9.87
CA VAL A 49 -11.57 11.60 11.20
C VAL A 49 -12.78 11.57 12.12
N VAL A 50 -12.63 10.97 13.30
CA VAL A 50 -13.66 10.93 14.34
C VAL A 50 -13.04 11.28 15.68
N GLU A 51 -13.68 12.21 16.40
CA GLU A 51 -13.25 12.71 17.69
C GLU A 51 -14.37 12.52 18.70
N GLY A 52 -14.04 12.00 19.88
CA GLY A 52 -15.04 11.69 20.89
C GLY A 52 -14.47 10.96 22.10
N GLU A 53 -15.34 10.67 23.06
CA GLU A 53 -14.96 9.85 24.21
C GLU A 53 -14.59 8.43 23.78
N ALA A 54 -13.55 7.85 24.39
CA ALA A 54 -12.99 6.55 24.01
C ALA A 54 -14.06 5.44 23.87
N GLU A 55 -14.95 5.32 24.87
CA GLU A 55 -16.04 4.34 24.87
C GLU A 55 -17.03 4.55 23.72
N VAL A 56 -17.33 5.82 23.40
CA VAL A 56 -18.21 6.20 22.31
C VAL A 56 -17.58 5.84 20.96
N LEU A 57 -16.28 6.12 20.79
CA LEU A 57 -15.55 5.77 19.57
C LEU A 57 -15.38 4.26 19.39
N MET A 58 -15.20 3.49 20.47
CA MET A 58 -15.21 2.02 20.38
C MET A 58 -16.57 1.47 19.92
N GLY A 59 -17.66 2.07 20.39
CA GLY A 59 -19.02 1.75 19.90
C GLY A 59 -19.22 2.11 18.42
N LEU A 60 -18.72 3.28 17.99
CA LEU A 60 -18.73 3.69 16.59
C LEU A 60 -17.91 2.71 15.72
N ARG A 61 -16.72 2.34 16.17
CA ARG A 61 -15.80 1.43 15.48
C ARG A 61 -16.46 0.10 15.15
N ARG A 62 -17.07 -0.55 16.13
CA ARG A 62 -17.79 -1.82 15.92
C ARG A 62 -18.90 -1.69 14.87
N ARG A 63 -19.61 -0.56 14.83
CA ARG A 63 -20.67 -0.33 13.84
C ARG A 63 -20.10 -0.12 12.44
N LEU A 64 -19.02 0.65 12.32
CA LEU A 64 -18.36 0.89 11.03
C LEU A 64 -17.74 -0.40 10.49
N GLU A 65 -17.10 -1.21 11.32
CA GLU A 65 -16.54 -2.49 10.90
C GLU A 65 -17.61 -3.48 10.41
N ALA A 66 -18.85 -3.37 10.90
CA ALA A 66 -19.99 -4.20 10.50
C ALA A 66 -20.84 -3.60 9.35
N ASP A 67 -20.56 -2.39 8.90
CA ASP A 67 -21.40 -1.69 7.94
C ASP A 67 -21.15 -2.18 6.51
N THR A 68 -22.19 -2.75 5.89
CA THR A 68 -22.09 -3.39 4.57
C THR A 68 -21.87 -2.44 3.40
N ARG A 69 -21.96 -1.12 3.62
CA ARG A 69 -21.75 -0.09 2.58
C ARG A 69 -20.28 0.11 2.25
N HIS A 70 -19.39 -0.36 3.11
CA HIS A 70 -17.95 -0.32 2.91
C HIS A 70 -17.30 -1.62 3.41
N HIS A 71 -16.01 -1.79 3.10
CA HIS A 71 -15.22 -2.91 3.59
C HIS A 71 -13.75 -2.51 3.71
N GLY A 72 -12.93 -3.38 4.31
CA GLY A 72 -11.49 -3.13 4.48
C GLY A 72 -11.22 -1.90 5.34
N VAL A 73 -11.91 -1.80 6.49
CA VAL A 73 -11.72 -0.70 7.44
C VAL A 73 -10.32 -0.80 8.05
N VAL A 74 -9.53 0.28 7.92
CA VAL A 74 -8.17 0.37 8.46
C VAL A 74 -8.05 1.63 9.29
N TRP A 75 -7.66 1.48 10.55
CA TRP A 75 -7.44 2.57 11.49
C TRP A 75 -5.99 3.05 11.35
N LEU A 76 -5.82 4.29 10.91
CA LEU A 76 -4.53 4.92 10.62
C LEU A 76 -3.93 5.60 11.85
N LEU A 77 -4.79 6.17 12.69
CA LEU A 77 -4.41 6.90 13.90
C LEU A 77 -5.48 6.63 14.97
N ASP A 78 -5.06 6.49 16.22
CA ASP A 78 -5.95 6.50 17.38
C ASP A 78 -5.16 7.05 18.58
N ILE A 79 -5.35 8.33 18.88
CA ILE A 79 -4.56 9.06 19.88
C ILE A 79 -5.46 9.78 20.88
N GLU A 80 -4.90 10.06 22.04
CA GLU A 80 -5.51 10.98 23.01
C GLU A 80 -5.35 12.41 22.53
N ILE A 81 -6.41 13.21 22.68
CA ILE A 81 -6.38 14.62 22.30
C ILE A 81 -6.86 15.48 23.47
N VAL A 82 -6.26 16.66 23.60
CA VAL A 82 -6.66 17.66 24.61
C VAL A 82 -7.84 18.49 24.11
N GLN A 83 -7.93 18.71 22.80
CA GLN A 83 -8.99 19.50 22.17
C GLN A 83 -9.39 18.91 20.82
N ARG A 84 -10.65 19.15 20.43
CA ARG A 84 -11.22 18.72 19.14
C ARG A 84 -10.79 19.66 18.03
N SER A 85 -10.30 19.12 16.93
CA SER A 85 -9.95 19.86 15.72
C SER A 85 -11.19 20.17 14.86
N PHE A 86 -12.25 19.37 14.99
CA PHE A 86 -13.53 19.53 14.27
C PHE A 86 -14.70 19.81 15.22
N ALA A 87 -14.47 20.55 16.30
CA ALA A 87 -15.43 20.77 17.40
C ALA A 87 -16.86 21.18 16.94
N GLU A 88 -16.96 22.00 15.89
CA GLU A 88 -18.23 22.55 15.40
C GLU A 88 -18.97 21.63 14.39
N ALA A 89 -18.36 20.51 14.01
CA ALA A 89 -18.85 19.66 12.93
C ALA A 89 -19.10 18.23 13.42
N PRO A 90 -20.36 17.81 13.57
CA PRO A 90 -20.70 16.40 13.83
C PRO A 90 -20.13 15.47 12.74
N LEU A 91 -20.11 15.95 11.49
CA LEU A 91 -19.32 15.39 10.40
C LEU A 91 -19.19 16.39 9.25
N ALA A 92 -18.03 17.01 9.09
CA ALA A 92 -17.73 17.82 7.90
C ALA A 92 -17.61 16.91 6.69
N LEU A 93 -18.22 17.26 5.55
CA LEU A 93 -17.99 16.57 4.28
C LEU A 93 -16.99 17.39 3.49
N LEU A 94 -15.82 16.82 3.23
CA LEU A 94 -14.74 17.47 2.51
C LEU A 94 -14.74 16.99 1.05
N SER A 95 -14.61 17.91 0.10
CA SER A 95 -14.40 17.61 -1.33
C SER A 95 -12.91 17.69 -1.65
N ARG A 96 -12.41 16.73 -2.43
CA ARG A 96 -11.01 16.69 -2.88
C ARG A 96 -10.65 17.92 -3.72
N GLU A 97 -11.61 18.43 -4.49
CA GLU A 97 -11.47 19.54 -5.42
C GLU A 97 -11.52 20.91 -4.71
N ALA A 98 -12.03 20.98 -3.48
CA ALA A 98 -12.33 22.23 -2.78
C ALA A 98 -11.79 22.32 -1.33
N LEU A 99 -10.75 21.56 -0.97
CA LEU A 99 -10.11 21.67 0.34
C LEU A 99 -9.51 23.07 0.56
N SER A 100 -10.03 23.80 1.53
CA SER A 100 -9.50 25.12 1.90
C SER A 100 -8.15 25.00 2.63
N ALA A 101 -7.38 26.10 2.67
CA ALA A 101 -6.17 26.17 3.50
C ALA A 101 -6.46 25.88 4.99
N GLN A 102 -7.65 26.23 5.46
CA GLN A 102 -8.09 25.98 6.82
C GLN A 102 -8.39 24.51 7.08
N ASP A 103 -9.00 23.80 6.13
CA ASP A 103 -9.24 22.35 6.22
C ASP A 103 -7.93 21.57 6.17
N ASN A 104 -6.97 22.03 5.35
CA ASN A 104 -5.62 21.48 5.34
C ASN A 104 -4.95 21.63 6.70
N SER A 105 -4.99 22.82 7.30
CA SER A 105 -4.39 23.06 8.62
C SER A 105 -5.03 22.19 9.72
N ARG A 106 -6.36 21.97 9.67
CA ARG A 106 -7.06 21.06 10.59
C ARG A 106 -6.66 19.60 10.41
N LEU A 107 -6.61 19.11 9.17
CA LEU A 107 -6.14 17.75 8.88
C LEU A 107 -4.68 17.56 9.27
N ALA A 108 -3.83 18.56 9.01
CA ALA A 108 -2.43 18.55 9.43
C ALA A 108 -2.31 18.44 10.96
N ALA A 109 -3.04 19.27 11.69
CA ALA A 109 -3.05 19.28 13.14
C ALA A 109 -3.51 17.93 13.73
N VAL A 110 -4.56 17.32 13.16
CA VAL A 110 -5.05 15.99 13.60
C VAL A 110 -4.00 14.91 13.39
N LEU A 111 -3.20 15.01 12.34
CA LEU A 111 -2.24 13.98 11.95
C LEU A 111 -0.82 14.29 12.43
N GLY A 112 -0.63 15.35 13.23
CA GLY A 112 0.69 15.75 13.74
C GLY A 112 1.65 16.27 12.66
N LEU A 113 1.10 16.74 11.53
CA LEU A 113 1.84 17.18 10.35
C LEU A 113 2.04 18.69 10.35
N SER A 114 3.23 19.15 9.94
CA SER A 114 3.43 20.56 9.57
C SER A 114 2.67 20.87 8.28
N GLY A 115 2.20 22.12 8.13
CA GLY A 115 1.19 22.54 7.14
C GLY A 115 1.50 22.22 5.67
N ASP A 116 2.76 21.93 5.34
CA ASP A 116 3.21 21.55 3.99
C ASP A 116 3.14 20.04 3.71
N ALA A 117 2.79 19.20 4.70
CA ALA A 117 2.74 17.74 4.58
C ALA A 117 1.33 17.16 4.35
N VAL A 118 0.29 18.00 4.29
CA VAL A 118 -1.07 17.61 3.89
C VAL A 118 -1.17 17.05 2.47
N PRO A 119 -0.30 17.43 1.50
CA PRO A 119 -0.21 16.73 0.23
C PRO A 119 0.13 15.23 0.35
N ALA A 120 0.81 14.78 1.41
CA ALA A 120 1.09 13.36 1.64
C ALA A 120 -0.18 12.56 2.03
N LEU A 121 -1.21 13.23 2.56
CA LEU A 121 -2.55 12.66 2.75
C LEU A 121 -3.40 12.67 1.48
N ARG A 122 -2.99 13.44 0.45
CA ARG A 122 -3.63 13.39 -0.88
C ARG A 122 -3.29 12.11 -1.64
N SER A 123 -2.27 11.39 -1.20
CA SER A 123 -1.77 10.24 -1.93
C SER A 123 -2.71 9.06 -1.73
N ILE A 124 -3.57 8.90 -2.71
CA ILE A 124 -4.47 7.77 -2.92
C ILE A 124 -3.75 6.41 -2.77
N ALA A 125 -2.42 6.31 -2.82
CA ALA A 125 -1.69 5.04 -2.65
C ALA A 125 -1.36 4.57 -1.24
N VAL A 126 -1.35 5.36 -0.17
CA VAL A 126 -1.25 4.86 1.22
C VAL A 126 -2.49 4.02 1.46
N LEU A 127 -3.59 4.49 0.88
CA LEU A 127 -4.91 3.89 0.98
C LEU A 127 -5.05 2.76 -0.08
N GLU A 128 -4.45 2.87 -1.28
CA GLU A 128 -4.38 1.76 -2.30
C GLU A 128 -3.53 0.61 -1.79
N ALA A 129 -2.46 0.92 -1.06
CA ALA A 129 -1.60 0.00 -0.34
C ALA A 129 -2.38 -0.79 0.76
N MET A 130 -3.35 -0.17 1.43
CA MET A 130 -3.96 -0.76 2.63
C MET A 130 -5.32 -1.45 2.41
N ALA A 131 -6.02 -1.24 1.28
CA ALA A 131 -7.36 -1.81 1.02
C ALA A 131 -7.37 -3.12 0.18
N SER A 132 -6.29 -3.90 0.18
CA SER A 132 -5.93 -4.95 -0.81
C SER A 132 -5.45 -4.40 -2.17
N PRO A 133 -4.14 -4.20 -2.32
CA PRO A 133 -3.45 -3.73 -3.54
C PRO A 133 -3.53 -4.65 -4.76
N THR A 134 -3.96 -5.90 -4.61
CA THR A 134 -3.31 -6.96 -5.40
C THR A 134 -4.06 -7.42 -6.66
N ARG A 135 -5.31 -6.99 -6.85
CA ARG A 135 -6.10 -7.38 -8.03
C ARG A 135 -5.79 -6.56 -9.28
N TRP A 136 -5.29 -5.34 -9.13
CA TRP A 136 -5.00 -4.42 -10.25
C TRP A 136 -3.51 -4.33 -10.58
N LEU A 137 -2.61 -4.71 -9.66
CA LEU A 137 -1.16 -4.82 -9.94
C LEU A 137 -0.82 -5.89 -11.00
N MET A 138 -1.79 -6.75 -11.39
CA MET A 138 -1.74 -7.66 -12.54
C MET A 138 -2.02 -6.98 -13.89
N SER A 139 -2.45 -5.71 -13.90
CA SER A 139 -2.75 -4.99 -15.14
C SER A 139 -1.49 -4.94 -16.01
N GLY A 140 -1.61 -5.39 -17.27
CA GLY A 140 -0.47 -5.52 -18.19
C GLY A 140 0.19 -6.91 -18.20
N THR A 141 -0.09 -7.78 -17.21
CA THR A 141 0.38 -9.17 -17.22
C THR A 141 -0.66 -10.13 -17.79
N LEU A 142 -1.94 -9.91 -17.51
CA LEU A 142 -3.05 -10.68 -18.07
C LEU A 142 -3.55 -10.03 -19.37
N ARG A 143 -3.97 -10.86 -20.34
CA ARG A 143 -4.65 -10.42 -21.57
C ARG A 143 -5.98 -9.73 -21.28
N VAL A 144 -6.71 -10.29 -20.32
CA VAL A 144 -8.01 -9.78 -19.86
C VAL A 144 -7.98 -9.80 -18.35
N VAL A 145 -8.35 -8.69 -17.72
CA VAL A 145 -8.45 -8.64 -16.25
C VAL A 145 -9.80 -9.24 -15.82
N PRO A 146 -9.82 -10.33 -15.02
CA PRO A 146 -11.07 -10.92 -14.58
C PRO A 146 -11.76 -10.03 -13.53
N ARG A 147 -13.05 -9.77 -13.73
CA ARG A 147 -13.87 -8.92 -12.82
C ARG A 147 -14.91 -9.70 -12.02
N GLN A 148 -15.38 -10.84 -12.54
CA GLN A 148 -16.37 -11.69 -11.89
C GLN A 148 -15.72 -12.65 -10.89
N PRO A 149 -16.31 -12.91 -9.70
CA PRO A 149 -15.69 -13.75 -8.65
C PRO A 149 -15.17 -15.10 -9.16
N ARG A 150 -16.00 -15.86 -9.88
CA ARG A 150 -15.64 -17.16 -10.47
C ARG A 150 -14.46 -17.08 -11.43
N ALA A 151 -14.38 -16.01 -12.22
CA ALA A 151 -13.28 -15.80 -13.16
C ALA A 151 -11.97 -15.46 -12.42
N ILE A 152 -12.04 -14.75 -11.28
CA ILE A 152 -10.85 -14.51 -10.46
C ILE A 152 -10.37 -15.82 -9.82
N GLU A 153 -11.26 -16.62 -9.25
CA GLU A 153 -10.92 -17.94 -8.70
C GLU A 153 -10.26 -18.84 -9.75
N THR A 154 -10.76 -18.79 -10.99
CA THR A 154 -10.17 -19.52 -12.13
C THR A 154 -8.73 -19.09 -12.39
N VAL A 155 -8.47 -17.78 -12.45
CA VAL A 155 -7.11 -17.25 -12.69
C VAL A 155 -6.19 -17.55 -11.50
N GLU A 156 -6.65 -17.38 -10.26
CA GLU A 156 -5.86 -17.72 -9.07
C GLU A 156 -5.51 -19.21 -9.04
N GLY A 157 -6.46 -20.10 -9.36
CA GLY A 157 -6.22 -21.54 -9.45
C GLY A 157 -5.17 -21.88 -10.52
N LEU A 158 -5.23 -21.22 -11.68
CA LEU A 158 -4.24 -21.37 -12.74
C LEU A 158 -2.83 -20.92 -12.31
N LEU A 159 -2.71 -19.77 -11.64
CA LEU A 159 -1.42 -19.25 -11.17
C LEU A 159 -0.83 -20.12 -10.05
N LEU A 160 -1.67 -20.62 -9.13
CA LEU A 160 -1.24 -21.55 -8.09
C LEU A 160 -0.79 -22.90 -8.68
N ALA A 161 -1.47 -23.40 -9.71
CA ALA A 161 -1.06 -24.60 -10.42
C ALA A 161 0.29 -24.41 -11.13
N ALA A 162 0.46 -23.29 -11.82
CA ALA A 162 1.72 -22.91 -12.45
C ALA A 162 2.88 -22.80 -11.45
N GLU A 163 2.64 -22.18 -10.30
CA GLU A 163 3.61 -22.07 -9.20
C GLU A 163 4.01 -23.46 -8.66
N ARG A 164 3.04 -24.37 -8.47
CA ARG A 164 3.34 -25.76 -8.05
C ARG A 164 4.22 -26.50 -9.05
N ILE A 165 3.92 -26.40 -10.35
CA ILE A 165 4.73 -27.01 -11.41
C ILE A 165 6.15 -26.43 -11.39
N LEU A 166 6.29 -25.11 -11.29
CA LEU A 166 7.59 -24.46 -11.25
C LEU A 166 8.45 -24.93 -10.08
N LEU A 167 7.86 -25.10 -8.89
CA LEU A 167 8.57 -25.55 -7.70
C LEU A 167 8.88 -27.05 -7.70
N ARG A 168 7.97 -27.87 -8.24
CA ARG A 168 8.07 -29.33 -8.25
C ARG A 168 8.92 -29.85 -9.41
N ASP A 169 8.64 -29.36 -10.61
CA ASP A 169 9.13 -29.91 -11.88
C ASP A 169 10.10 -28.95 -12.62
N GLY A 170 10.16 -27.68 -12.21
CA GLY A 170 11.03 -26.67 -12.80
C GLY A 170 10.42 -25.93 -13.99
N GLN A 171 11.15 -24.94 -14.52
CA GLN A 171 10.65 -24.06 -15.59
C GLN A 171 10.39 -24.77 -16.91
N ALA A 172 11.19 -25.79 -17.26
CA ALA A 172 11.07 -26.50 -18.55
C ALA A 172 9.69 -27.15 -18.73
N GLU A 173 9.08 -27.59 -17.62
CA GLU A 173 7.77 -28.25 -17.60
C GLU A 173 6.60 -27.26 -17.50
N LEU A 174 6.88 -25.98 -17.25
CA LEU A 174 5.84 -24.96 -17.22
C LEU A 174 5.31 -24.71 -18.64
N THR A 175 4.06 -25.09 -18.88
CA THR A 175 3.28 -24.70 -20.06
C THR A 175 1.89 -24.22 -19.65
N VAL A 176 1.23 -23.43 -20.49
CA VAL A 176 -0.15 -22.98 -20.22
C VAL A 176 -1.08 -24.19 -20.11
N GLU A 177 -0.87 -25.19 -20.95
CA GLU A 177 -1.60 -26.45 -20.97
C GLU A 177 -1.36 -27.28 -19.70
N ALA A 178 -0.11 -27.42 -19.26
CA ALA A 178 0.20 -28.14 -18.03
C ALA A 178 -0.44 -27.47 -16.81
N ALA A 179 -0.33 -26.13 -16.72
CA ALA A 179 -0.95 -25.37 -15.63
C ALA A 179 -2.48 -25.44 -15.67
N ALA A 180 -3.11 -25.37 -16.85
CA ALA A 180 -4.55 -25.50 -17.00
C ALA A 180 -5.05 -26.89 -16.59
N ARG A 181 -4.32 -27.94 -16.98
CA ARG A 181 -4.60 -29.33 -16.58
C ARG A 181 -4.50 -29.50 -15.06
N GLU A 182 -3.43 -29.01 -14.44
CA GLU A 182 -3.23 -29.07 -12.99
C GLU A 182 -4.24 -28.20 -12.23
N ALA A 183 -4.75 -27.12 -12.83
CA ALA A 183 -5.81 -26.30 -12.26
C ALA A 183 -7.23 -26.89 -12.49
N GLY A 184 -7.38 -27.96 -13.27
CA GLY A 184 -8.68 -28.55 -13.59
C GLY A 184 -9.55 -27.68 -14.50
N ILE A 185 -8.96 -26.82 -15.33
CA ILE A 185 -9.67 -25.92 -16.25
C ILE A 185 -9.33 -26.23 -17.71
N THR A 186 -10.18 -25.78 -18.64
CA THR A 186 -9.91 -25.97 -20.07
C THR A 186 -8.75 -25.10 -20.54
N HIS A 187 -7.99 -25.57 -21.53
CA HIS A 187 -6.91 -24.78 -22.13
C HIS A 187 -7.42 -23.44 -22.70
N GLN A 188 -8.61 -23.44 -23.31
CA GLN A 188 -9.25 -22.21 -23.83
C GLN A 188 -9.55 -21.20 -22.71
N ALA A 189 -9.98 -21.66 -21.53
CA ALA A 189 -10.20 -20.78 -20.39
C ALA A 189 -8.90 -20.14 -19.89
N ALA A 190 -7.79 -20.88 -19.87
CA ALA A 190 -6.48 -20.34 -19.53
C ALA A 190 -5.98 -19.30 -20.55
N TYR A 191 -6.07 -19.62 -21.85
CA TYR A 191 -5.63 -18.74 -22.94
C TYR A 191 -6.43 -17.43 -23.08
N ARG A 192 -7.64 -17.38 -22.52
CA ARG A 192 -8.40 -16.14 -22.39
C ARG A 192 -7.66 -15.10 -21.55
N TYR A 193 -6.95 -15.54 -20.51
CA TYR A 193 -6.31 -14.67 -19.52
C TYR A 193 -4.79 -14.56 -19.72
N ILE A 194 -4.14 -15.63 -20.18
CA ILE A 194 -2.68 -15.74 -20.22
C ILE A 194 -2.15 -15.79 -21.66
N ALA A 195 -1.09 -15.04 -21.91
CA ALA A 195 -0.39 -14.99 -23.18
C ALA A 195 0.81 -15.96 -23.19
N GLY A 196 0.55 -17.25 -23.37
CA GLY A 196 1.62 -18.26 -23.47
C GLY A 196 2.40 -18.45 -22.16
N THR A 197 3.42 -19.31 -22.21
CA THR A 197 4.22 -19.69 -21.04
C THR A 197 4.94 -18.52 -20.40
N GLU A 198 5.51 -17.62 -21.21
CA GLU A 198 6.21 -16.44 -20.68
C GLU A 198 5.25 -15.47 -19.96
N GLY A 199 4.04 -15.29 -20.50
CA GLY A 199 2.99 -14.53 -19.82
C GLY A 199 2.56 -15.20 -18.51
N LEU A 200 2.51 -16.53 -18.48
CA LEU A 200 2.20 -17.30 -17.27
C LEU A 200 3.27 -17.12 -16.19
N LEU A 201 4.54 -17.25 -16.56
CA LEU A 201 5.67 -17.10 -15.67
C LEU A 201 5.72 -15.69 -15.05
N ARG A 202 5.54 -14.66 -15.89
CA ARG A 202 5.42 -13.27 -15.44
C ARG A 202 4.26 -13.10 -14.44
N ALA A 203 3.11 -13.72 -14.71
CA ALA A 203 1.94 -13.65 -13.84
C ALA A 203 2.19 -14.29 -12.46
N VAL A 204 2.87 -15.44 -12.41
CA VAL A 204 3.25 -16.10 -11.15
C VAL A 204 4.21 -15.24 -10.33
N VAL A 205 5.29 -14.74 -10.94
CA VAL A 205 6.25 -13.88 -10.25
C VAL A 205 5.57 -12.61 -9.74
N ARG A 206 4.78 -11.97 -10.59
CA ARG A 206 4.02 -10.77 -10.21
C ARG A 206 3.13 -11.06 -9.01
N ARG A 207 2.48 -12.23 -8.97
CA ARG A 207 1.55 -12.62 -7.89
C ARG A 207 2.29 -12.77 -6.58
N ARG A 208 3.47 -13.39 -6.59
CA ARG A 208 4.31 -13.51 -5.39
C ARG A 208 4.73 -12.15 -4.86
N GLN A 209 5.17 -11.23 -5.72
CA GLN A 209 5.58 -9.87 -5.32
C GLN A 209 4.43 -9.10 -4.66
N VAL A 210 3.27 -9.19 -5.31
CA VAL A 210 1.99 -8.62 -4.91
C VAL A 210 1.56 -9.13 -3.52
N LEU A 211 1.60 -10.45 -3.29
CA LEU A 211 1.31 -11.02 -1.97
C LEU A 211 2.39 -10.70 -0.90
N GLY A 212 3.65 -10.61 -1.31
CA GLY A 212 4.74 -10.16 -0.46
C GLY A 212 4.51 -8.74 0.05
N LEU A 213 4.18 -7.84 -0.86
CA LEU A 213 3.83 -6.45 -0.55
C LEU A 213 2.66 -6.36 0.42
N ASP A 214 1.57 -7.09 0.19
CA ASP A 214 0.42 -7.06 1.10
C ASP A 214 0.79 -7.46 2.53
N ARG A 215 1.59 -8.52 2.68
CA ARG A 215 2.07 -8.96 3.99
C ARG A 215 2.95 -7.90 4.65
N PHE A 216 3.83 -7.26 3.88
CA PHE A 216 4.73 -6.25 4.41
C PHE A 216 3.99 -4.96 4.78
N LEU A 217 3.07 -4.49 3.95
CA LEU A 217 2.24 -3.33 4.25
C LEU A 217 1.39 -3.56 5.51
N ALA A 218 0.86 -4.78 5.70
CA ALA A 218 0.16 -5.14 6.92
C ALA A 218 1.09 -5.15 8.15
N ALA A 219 2.34 -5.64 7.99
CA ALA A 219 3.34 -5.59 9.05
C ALA A 219 3.70 -4.14 9.40
N LEU A 220 4.02 -3.31 8.40
CA LEU A 220 4.26 -1.88 8.57
C LEU A 220 3.12 -1.20 9.30
N ALA A 221 1.86 -1.52 8.96
CA ALA A 221 0.69 -0.91 9.60
C ALA A 221 0.53 -1.28 11.08
N ARG A 222 0.91 -2.50 11.45
CA ARG A 222 0.74 -3.05 12.81
C ARG A 222 1.91 -2.71 13.72
N ASP A 223 3.12 -2.80 13.19
CA ASP A 223 4.34 -2.76 13.97
C ASP A 223 4.74 -1.30 14.28
N SER A 224 5.46 -1.11 15.39
CA SER A 224 6.03 0.19 15.78
C SER A 224 7.54 0.13 15.69
N TYR A 225 8.15 1.20 15.21
CA TYR A 225 9.59 1.32 15.01
C TYR A 225 10.15 2.40 15.93
N ALA A 226 11.26 2.12 16.59
CA ALA A 226 11.87 3.02 17.56
C ALA A 226 12.42 4.31 16.91
N ASP A 227 13.01 4.16 15.73
CA ASP A 227 13.62 5.26 14.98
C ASP A 227 13.57 5.00 13.45
N MET A 228 14.07 5.98 12.70
CA MET A 228 14.12 5.92 11.23
C MET A 228 15.05 4.82 10.72
N ASP A 229 16.13 4.53 11.46
CA ASP A 229 17.08 3.50 11.07
C ASP A 229 16.42 2.12 11.15
N ALA A 230 15.70 1.80 12.23
CA ALA A 230 14.94 0.56 12.37
C ALA A 230 13.89 0.39 11.26
N LEU A 231 13.16 1.46 10.92
CA LEU A 231 12.19 1.43 9.83
C LEU A 231 12.87 1.22 8.47
N ALA A 232 13.99 1.90 8.20
CA ALA A 232 14.74 1.75 6.96
C ALA A 232 15.24 0.30 6.77
N HIS A 233 15.76 -0.32 7.83
CA HIS A 233 16.17 -1.73 7.77
C HIS A 233 15.01 -2.66 7.46
N ALA A 234 13.82 -2.43 8.04
CA ALA A 234 12.63 -3.24 7.74
C ALA A 234 12.21 -3.10 6.27
N VAL A 235 12.20 -1.88 5.74
CA VAL A 235 11.88 -1.59 4.33
C VAL A 235 12.89 -2.25 3.38
N ILE A 236 14.17 -2.23 3.72
CA ILE A 236 15.23 -2.79 2.87
C ILE A 236 15.27 -4.31 2.93
N GLY A 237 15.01 -4.90 4.09
CA GLY A 237 14.81 -6.35 4.21
C GLY A 237 13.69 -6.81 3.28
N PHE A 238 12.55 -6.11 3.30
CA PHE A 238 11.45 -6.40 2.39
C PHE A 238 11.80 -6.22 0.91
N MET A 239 12.48 -5.12 0.55
CA MET A 239 12.93 -4.88 -0.82
C MET A 239 13.86 -5.99 -1.31
N SER A 240 14.74 -6.47 -0.44
CA SER A 240 15.62 -7.59 -0.72
C SER A 240 14.82 -8.88 -0.92
N ASP A 241 13.90 -9.20 -0.02
CA ASP A 241 13.02 -10.37 -0.12
C ASP A 241 12.20 -10.40 -1.42
N ILE A 242 11.69 -9.24 -1.87
CA ILE A 242 11.02 -9.13 -3.18
C ILE A 242 11.97 -9.52 -4.30
N CYS A 243 13.23 -9.07 -4.24
CA CYS A 243 14.20 -9.38 -5.28
C CYS A 243 14.62 -10.86 -5.28
N HIS A 244 14.56 -11.50 -4.10
CA HIS A 244 14.85 -12.92 -3.88
C HIS A 244 13.64 -13.86 -4.15
N ILE A 245 12.47 -13.36 -4.56
CA ILE A 245 11.24 -14.17 -4.72
C ILE A 245 11.34 -15.36 -5.68
N GLY A 246 12.40 -15.40 -6.48
CA GLY A 246 12.73 -16.47 -7.42
C GLY A 246 14.05 -17.19 -7.16
N ASP A 247 14.61 -17.10 -5.95
CA ASP A 247 15.82 -17.82 -5.54
C ASP A 247 15.61 -19.33 -5.41
N ASP A 248 14.37 -19.75 -5.22
CA ASP A 248 13.93 -21.13 -5.35
C ASP A 248 14.00 -21.65 -6.79
N PHE A 249 14.14 -20.78 -7.79
CA PHE A 249 14.35 -21.18 -9.17
C PHE A 249 15.84 -21.42 -9.51
N PRO A 250 16.13 -22.37 -10.43
CA PRO A 250 17.49 -22.57 -10.93
C PRO A 250 18.10 -21.29 -11.52
N ARG A 251 19.41 -21.11 -11.38
CA ARG A 251 20.11 -19.87 -11.75
C ARG A 251 19.76 -19.29 -13.15
N PRO A 252 19.69 -20.08 -14.25
CA PRO A 252 19.33 -19.53 -15.56
C PRO A 252 17.90 -18.98 -15.63
N VAL A 253 16.97 -19.62 -14.91
CA VAL A 253 15.57 -19.20 -14.76
C VAL A 253 15.53 -17.89 -13.99
N ARG A 254 16.22 -17.84 -12.85
CA ARG A 254 16.31 -16.65 -12.01
C ARG A 254 16.91 -15.46 -12.75
N GLU A 255 18.02 -15.64 -13.48
CA GLU A 255 18.64 -14.57 -14.28
C GLU A 255 17.70 -14.07 -15.39
N SER A 256 16.99 -15.00 -16.05
CA SER A 256 15.96 -14.67 -17.03
C SER A 256 14.81 -13.87 -16.40
N LEU A 257 14.33 -14.28 -15.23
CA LEU A 257 13.28 -13.59 -14.47
C LEU A 257 13.73 -12.19 -14.05
N LEU A 258 14.92 -12.08 -13.49
CA LEU A 258 15.53 -10.80 -13.07
C LEU A 258 15.67 -9.87 -14.28
N ASN A 259 16.18 -10.34 -15.41
CA ASN A 259 16.39 -9.52 -16.60
C ASN A 259 15.09 -9.12 -17.30
N ARG A 260 14.12 -10.03 -17.44
CA ARG A 260 12.96 -9.86 -18.34
C ARG A 260 11.64 -9.55 -17.63
N HIS A 261 11.52 -9.84 -16.33
CA HIS A 261 10.23 -9.86 -15.62
C HIS A 261 10.26 -9.17 -14.25
N HIS A 262 11.45 -8.88 -13.72
CA HIS A 262 11.62 -8.16 -12.47
C HIS A 262 11.55 -6.65 -12.72
N GLU A 263 10.37 -6.21 -13.20
CA GLU A 263 10.00 -4.81 -13.25
C GLU A 263 9.34 -4.45 -11.93
N ILE A 264 10.09 -3.68 -11.16
CA ILE A 264 9.54 -2.98 -10.00
C ILE A 264 8.56 -1.95 -10.56
N SER A 265 7.27 -2.16 -10.30
CA SER A 265 6.23 -1.27 -10.77
C SER A 265 6.25 0.02 -9.97
N TYR A 266 6.13 1.14 -10.68
CA TYR A 266 5.99 2.47 -10.07
C TYR A 266 4.91 2.48 -8.97
N ASP A 267 3.77 1.84 -9.24
CA ASP A 267 2.66 1.75 -8.29
C ASP A 267 3.02 1.00 -7.00
N MET A 268 3.82 -0.05 -7.09
CA MET A 268 4.31 -0.79 -5.93
C MET A 268 5.24 0.08 -5.08
N MET A 269 6.17 0.82 -5.72
CA MET A 269 7.09 1.70 -5.00
C MET A 269 6.36 2.89 -4.36
N ARG A 270 5.37 3.42 -5.07
CA ARG A 270 4.50 4.46 -4.55
C ARG A 270 3.74 3.97 -3.32
N ALA A 271 3.07 2.82 -3.41
CA ALA A 271 2.36 2.18 -2.28
C ALA A 271 3.28 1.95 -1.07
N LEU A 272 4.50 1.45 -1.30
CA LEU A 272 5.47 1.20 -0.24
C LEU A 272 5.99 2.49 0.41
N GLY A 273 6.34 3.50 -0.40
CA GLY A 273 6.81 4.80 0.11
C GLY A 273 5.74 5.50 0.93
N GLU A 274 4.49 5.40 0.48
CA GLU A 274 3.31 5.92 1.15
C GLU A 274 3.04 5.24 2.50
N ALA A 275 3.09 3.91 2.56
CA ALA A 275 2.97 3.18 3.82
C ALA A 275 4.14 3.44 4.78
N THR A 276 5.34 3.68 4.25
CA THR A 276 6.51 4.06 5.05
C THR A 276 6.30 5.42 5.69
N ALA A 277 5.87 6.43 4.92
CA ALA A 277 5.54 7.76 5.44
C ALA A 277 4.42 7.71 6.49
N ALA A 278 3.38 6.91 6.26
CA ALA A 278 2.32 6.68 7.23
C ALA A 278 2.84 6.04 8.53
N THR A 279 3.81 5.13 8.43
CA THR A 279 4.43 4.49 9.60
C THR A 279 5.27 5.46 10.41
N MET A 280 6.00 6.35 9.73
CA MET A 280 6.74 7.43 10.38
C MET A 280 5.82 8.35 11.18
N LEU A 281 4.66 8.67 10.61
CA LEU A 281 3.63 9.45 11.30
C LEU A 281 3.12 8.76 12.55
N ARG A 282 2.74 7.48 12.44
CA ARG A 282 2.24 6.69 13.56
C ARG A 282 3.28 6.54 14.68
N CYS A 283 4.57 6.51 14.33
CA CYS A 283 5.66 6.41 15.28
C CYS A 283 6.22 7.78 15.71
N CYS A 284 5.54 8.88 15.38
CA CYS A 284 5.92 10.25 15.75
C CYS A 284 7.35 10.67 15.35
N MET A 285 7.81 10.24 14.17
CA MET A 285 9.14 10.55 13.66
C MET A 285 9.17 11.94 12.99
N SER A 286 9.88 12.91 13.57
CA SER A 286 9.79 14.34 13.20
C SER A 286 10.93 14.90 12.34
N GLU A 287 12.01 14.15 12.09
CA GLU A 287 13.26 14.69 11.53
C GLU A 287 13.38 14.65 9.99
N THR A 288 12.36 14.17 9.28
CA THR A 288 12.47 13.78 7.85
C THR A 288 11.39 14.41 6.98
N GLN A 289 11.73 14.70 5.72
CA GLN A 289 10.76 15.19 4.74
C GLN A 289 9.73 14.11 4.43
N MET A 290 8.44 14.44 4.58
CA MET A 290 7.34 13.57 4.20
C MET A 290 6.95 13.77 2.73
N ASP A 291 7.94 13.70 1.84
CA ASP A 291 7.74 13.76 0.39
C ASP A 291 7.74 12.35 -0.18
N THR A 292 6.57 11.86 -0.56
CA THR A 292 6.37 10.55 -1.21
C THR A 292 7.28 10.34 -2.42
N GLY A 293 7.60 11.40 -3.17
CA GLY A 293 8.52 11.32 -4.31
C GLY A 293 9.93 10.90 -3.89
N LEU A 294 10.43 11.43 -2.78
CA LEU A 294 11.76 11.06 -2.24
C LEU A 294 11.80 9.61 -1.75
N PHE A 295 10.70 9.12 -1.16
CA PHE A 295 10.59 7.70 -0.82
C PHE A 295 10.66 6.81 -2.06
N VAL A 296 9.89 7.14 -3.11
CA VAL A 296 9.90 6.38 -4.37
C VAL A 296 11.28 6.39 -5.01
N ILE A 297 11.98 7.53 -5.02
CA ILE A 297 13.35 7.64 -5.53
C ILE A 297 14.31 6.72 -4.75
N GLY A 298 14.27 6.78 -3.41
CA GLY A 298 15.10 5.93 -2.56
C GLY A 298 14.84 4.45 -2.80
N LEU A 299 13.56 4.05 -2.82
CA LEU A 299 13.15 2.67 -3.06
C LEU A 299 13.54 2.17 -4.46
N ALA A 300 13.35 3.00 -5.50
CA ALA A 300 13.75 2.67 -6.86
C ALA A 300 15.27 2.45 -6.95
N GLY A 301 16.06 3.29 -6.26
CA GLY A 301 17.50 3.14 -6.15
C GLY A 301 17.91 1.83 -5.47
N ILE A 302 17.26 1.47 -4.35
CA ILE A 302 17.47 0.18 -3.67
C ILE A 302 17.16 -0.97 -4.63
N GLY A 303 15.99 -0.96 -5.26
CA GLY A 303 15.58 -2.03 -6.17
C GLY A 303 16.56 -2.25 -7.34
N ALA A 304 17.07 -1.15 -7.92
CA ALA A 304 18.10 -1.22 -8.94
C ALA A 304 19.44 -1.77 -8.39
N ALA A 305 19.85 -1.36 -7.19
CA ALA A 305 21.07 -1.84 -6.54
C ALA A 305 20.99 -3.34 -6.22
N THR A 306 19.90 -3.79 -5.58
CA THR A 306 19.67 -5.20 -5.26
C THR A 306 19.66 -6.06 -6.51
N LYS A 307 18.92 -5.64 -7.56
CA LYS A 307 18.89 -6.35 -8.84
C LYS A 307 20.29 -6.45 -9.47
N THR A 308 21.07 -5.38 -9.42
CA THR A 308 22.45 -5.35 -9.93
C THR A 308 23.34 -6.35 -9.19
N LEU A 309 23.25 -6.40 -7.86
CA LEU A 309 23.97 -7.37 -7.05
C LEU A 309 23.54 -8.80 -7.40
N LEU A 310 22.24 -9.09 -7.48
CA LEU A 310 21.77 -10.43 -7.83
C LEU A 310 22.23 -10.91 -9.22
N LEU A 311 22.36 -10.01 -10.19
CA LEU A 311 22.79 -10.34 -11.54
C LEU A 311 24.32 -10.46 -11.69
N HIS A 312 25.09 -9.63 -10.98
CA HIS A 312 26.53 -9.48 -11.24
C HIS A 312 27.43 -9.90 -10.06
N ASP A 313 26.94 -9.82 -8.83
CA ASP A 313 27.67 -10.22 -7.63
C ASP A 313 26.73 -10.78 -6.54
N PRO A 314 26.09 -11.94 -6.78
CA PRO A 314 25.09 -12.50 -5.87
C PRO A 314 25.68 -12.87 -4.51
N SER A 315 27.01 -13.01 -4.40
CA SER A 315 27.70 -13.27 -3.13
C SER A 315 27.61 -12.09 -2.15
N ARG A 316 27.38 -10.88 -2.67
CA ARG A 316 27.23 -9.66 -1.89
C ARG A 316 25.78 -9.26 -1.61
N ALA A 317 24.82 -9.83 -2.35
CA ALA A 317 23.40 -9.60 -2.10
C ALA A 317 23.02 -10.12 -0.71
N GLY A 318 22.31 -9.32 0.08
CA GLY A 318 21.89 -9.67 1.45
C GLY A 318 23.03 -9.71 2.49
N THR A 319 24.22 -9.21 2.16
CA THR A 319 25.28 -9.02 3.16
C THR A 319 25.01 -7.77 3.99
N THR A 320 25.42 -7.78 5.26
CA THR A 320 25.26 -6.62 6.17
C THR A 320 25.84 -5.32 5.58
N THR A 321 26.94 -5.43 4.84
CA THR A 321 27.57 -4.28 4.17
C THR A 321 26.72 -3.73 3.03
N ALA A 322 26.13 -4.61 2.19
CA ALA A 322 25.25 -4.20 1.12
C ALA A 322 23.96 -3.58 1.66
N ASP A 323 23.38 -4.20 2.70
CA ASP A 323 22.17 -3.70 3.35
C ASP A 323 22.41 -2.32 3.99
N ALA A 324 23.52 -2.14 4.70
CA ALA A 324 23.90 -0.85 5.27
C ALA A 324 24.09 0.24 4.20
N ALA A 325 24.66 -0.10 3.04
CA ALA A 325 24.79 0.83 1.92
C ALA A 325 23.41 1.22 1.35
N MET A 326 22.50 0.26 1.20
CA MET A 326 21.11 0.51 0.77
C MET A 326 20.35 1.36 1.80
N VAL A 327 20.56 1.14 3.10
CA VAL A 327 20.01 1.97 4.19
C VAL A 327 20.50 3.41 4.05
N GLY A 328 21.81 3.59 3.86
CA GLY A 328 22.40 4.91 3.64
C GLY A 328 21.82 5.63 2.41
N MET A 329 21.62 4.91 1.30
CA MET A 329 21.00 5.47 0.08
C MET A 329 19.56 5.92 0.34
N PHE A 330 18.76 5.08 0.99
CA PHE A 330 17.36 5.37 1.29
C PHE A 330 17.21 6.55 2.25
N LEU A 331 17.94 6.52 3.37
CA LEU A 331 17.94 7.60 4.37
C LEU A 331 18.46 8.91 3.74
N GLY A 332 19.47 8.85 2.88
CA GLY A 332 19.99 10.01 2.17
C GLY A 332 18.96 10.66 1.24
N ALA A 333 18.13 9.86 0.58
CA ALA A 333 17.04 10.36 -0.28
C ALA A 333 15.97 11.09 0.54
N ILE A 334 15.51 10.51 1.64
CA ILE A 334 14.36 11.03 2.43
C ILE A 334 14.75 12.13 3.43
N ARG A 335 16.02 12.18 3.87
CA ARG A 335 16.53 13.26 4.74
C ARG A 335 16.76 14.56 3.95
N GLY A 336 16.81 14.50 2.62
CA GLY A 336 17.13 15.64 1.76
C GLY A 336 18.56 16.11 2.03
N GLY A 337 19.53 15.59 1.26
CA GLY A 337 20.94 15.91 1.46
C GLY A 337 21.22 17.44 1.56
N PRO A 338 22.33 17.86 2.20
CA PRO A 338 22.64 19.26 2.55
C PRO A 338 22.73 20.24 1.36
N VAL A 339 22.59 19.76 0.12
CA VAL A 339 22.65 20.53 -1.12
C VAL A 339 21.39 21.39 -1.33
N TYR A 340 20.21 20.95 -0.89
CA TYR A 340 18.96 21.72 -1.10
C TYR A 340 18.78 22.89 -0.13
N ALA A 341 19.29 22.79 1.10
CA ALA A 341 19.22 23.88 2.09
C ALA A 341 20.07 25.11 1.71
N LYS A 342 21.03 24.96 0.78
CA LYS A 342 21.86 26.07 0.27
C LYS A 342 21.26 26.76 -0.96
N LEU A 343 20.37 26.11 -1.71
CA LEU A 343 19.84 26.65 -2.97
C LEU A 343 18.61 27.55 -2.78
N HIS A 344 17.95 27.50 -1.61
CA HIS A 344 16.80 28.37 -1.28
C HIS A 344 17.17 29.56 -0.37
N LYS A 345 18.46 29.89 -0.25
CA LYS A 345 18.94 31.05 0.53
C LYS A 345 19.40 32.24 -0.32
N ASN A 346 19.12 32.27 -1.62
CA ASN A 346 19.44 33.40 -2.49
C ASN A 346 18.20 34.06 -3.05
#